data_AF-A0A9Q9MJR1-F1
#
_entry.id   AF-A0A9Q9MJR1-F1
#
_cell.length_a   1.000
_cell.length_b   1.000
_cell.length_c   1.000
_cell.angle_alpha   90.00
_cell.angle_beta   90.00
_cell.angle_gamma   90.00
#
_symmetry.space_group_name_H-M   'P 1'
#
loop_
_entity.id
_entity.type
_entity.pdbx_description
1 polymer ?
#
loop_
_entity_poly.entity_id
_entity_poly.type
_entity_poly.pdbx_seq_one_letter_code
_entity_poly.pdbx_strand_id
1 'polypeptide(L)'
;MSAATRRACLGVLFYGWMYGMPFLCVVALMRRTSSPFTPTRAAAEAYGTVTDILFTVVMVGGVALPALGLALAKATGERGWARHFVGGLVAVPVLYAALCLAGSMAGTPLVGHVPQDQEPPRPVTVCAHECPGG
;
A
#
# COMPACT_ATOMS: atom_id res chain seq x y z
N MET A 1 -21.28 26.73 -13.04
CA MET A 1 -21.23 25.29 -13.43
C MET A 1 -22.64 24.72 -13.39
N SER A 2 -23.09 24.04 -14.45
CA SER A 2 -24.45 23.49 -14.52
C SER A 2 -24.65 22.33 -13.54
N ALA A 3 -25.91 22.03 -13.20
CA ALA A 3 -26.23 20.88 -12.33
C ALA A 3 -25.75 19.55 -12.93
N ALA A 4 -25.85 19.40 -14.26
CA ALA A 4 -25.37 18.22 -14.98
C ALA A 4 -23.85 18.06 -14.83
N THR A 5 -23.07 19.13 -14.99
CA THR A 5 -21.61 19.09 -14.84
C THR A 5 -21.21 18.71 -13.41
N ARG A 6 -21.88 19.25 -12.39
CA ARG A 6 -21.62 18.87 -10.98
C ARG A 6 -21.81 17.39 -10.73
N ARG A 7 -22.92 16.82 -11.20
CA ARG A 7 -23.21 15.38 -11.06
C ARG A 7 -22.22 14.51 -11.81
N ALA A 8 -21.81 14.92 -13.01
CA ALA A 8 -20.78 14.24 -13.77
C ALA A 8 -19.43 14.25 -13.02
N CYS A 9 -19.00 15.40 -12.49
CA CYS A 9 -17.77 15.50 -11.71
C CYS A 9 -17.79 14.62 -10.45
N LEU A 10 -18.91 14.62 -9.70
CA LEU A 10 -19.06 13.75 -8.53
C LEU A 10 -19.06 12.27 -8.91
N GLY A 11 -19.65 11.93 -10.06
CA GLY A 11 -19.61 10.57 -10.60
C GLY A 11 -18.22 10.13 -11.00
N VAL A 12 -17.48 10.95 -11.75
CA VAL A 12 -16.08 10.67 -12.11
C VAL A 12 -15.22 10.50 -10.86
N LEU A 13 -15.40 11.38 -9.87
CA LEU A 13 -14.67 11.27 -8.60
C LEU A 13 -14.99 9.97 -7.87
N PHE A 14 -16.27 9.63 -7.74
CA PHE A 14 -16.70 8.41 -7.04
C PHE A 14 -16.27 7.14 -7.77
N TYR A 15 -16.55 7.01 -9.07
CA TYR A 15 -16.22 5.81 -9.83
C TYR A 15 -14.71 5.68 -10.07
N GLY A 16 -14.02 6.79 -10.34
CA GLY A 16 -12.57 6.80 -10.45
C GLY A 16 -11.91 6.35 -9.15
N TRP A 17 -12.43 6.80 -8.00
CA TRP A 17 -12.01 6.30 -6.70
C TRP A 17 -12.36 4.81 -6.50
N MET A 18 -13.61 4.42 -6.76
CA MET A 18 -14.15 3.07 -6.52
C MET A 18 -13.41 1.98 -7.30
N TYR A 19 -12.90 2.29 -8.50
CA TYR A 19 -12.12 1.35 -9.29
C TYR A 19 -10.61 1.57 -9.13
N GLY A 20 -10.15 2.82 -9.07
CA GLY A 20 -8.73 3.16 -9.03
C GLY A 20 -8.07 2.81 -7.70
N MET A 21 -8.70 3.12 -6.56
CA MET A 21 -8.08 2.87 -5.25
C MET A 21 -7.96 1.37 -4.93
N PRO A 22 -8.98 0.52 -5.15
CA PRO A 22 -8.80 -0.92 -4.97
C PRO A 22 -7.73 -1.51 -5.88
N PHE A 23 -7.65 -1.07 -7.14
CA PHE A 23 -6.59 -1.50 -8.06
C PHE A 23 -5.19 -1.14 -7.53
N LEU A 24 -4.97 0.13 -7.14
CA LEU A 24 -3.70 0.57 -6.57
C LEU A 24 -3.36 -0.18 -5.28
N CYS A 25 -4.37 -0.48 -4.46
CA CYS A 25 -4.19 -1.23 -3.23
C CYS A 25 -3.73 -2.67 -3.49
N VAL A 26 -4.32 -3.35 -4.48
CA VAL A 26 -3.89 -4.68 -4.91
C VAL A 26 -2.44 -4.64 -5.41
N VAL A 27 -2.09 -3.65 -6.23
CA VAL A 27 -0.71 -3.47 -6.72
C VAL A 27 0.27 -3.22 -5.56
N ALA A 28 -0.08 -2.36 -4.61
CA ALA A 28 0.74 -2.08 -3.43
C ALA A 28 0.96 -3.33 -2.58
N LEU A 29 -0.10 -4.10 -2.36
CA LEU A 29 -0.03 -5.36 -1.62
C LEU A 29 0.86 -6.37 -2.35
N MET A 30 0.64 -6.59 -3.65
CA MET A 30 1.46 -7.48 -4.47
C MET A 30 2.94 -7.09 -4.41
N ARG A 31 3.27 -5.79 -4.51
CA ARG A 31 4.65 -5.33 -4.37
C ARG A 31 5.23 -5.61 -3.00
N ARG A 32 4.45 -5.44 -1.93
CA ARG A 32 4.89 -5.68 -0.56
C ARG A 32 5.06 -7.17 -0.23
N THR A 33 4.28 -8.04 -0.86
CA THR A 33 4.38 -9.50 -0.68
C THR A 33 5.36 -10.15 -1.67
N SER A 34 5.73 -9.45 -2.74
CA SER A 34 6.73 -9.94 -3.68
C SER A 34 8.13 -9.78 -3.08
N SER A 35 8.97 -10.80 -3.29
CA SER A 35 10.40 -10.75 -3.00
C SER A 35 11.17 -10.59 -4.32
N PRO A 36 11.27 -9.36 -4.88
CA PRO A 36 12.00 -9.14 -6.12
C PRO A 36 13.49 -9.41 -5.93
N PHE A 37 14.11 -10.06 -6.91
CA PHE A 37 15.57 -10.19 -6.94
C PHE A 37 16.19 -8.82 -7.23
N THR A 38 16.90 -8.25 -6.26
CA THR A 38 17.62 -6.97 -6.42
C THR A 38 19.12 -7.21 -6.31
N PRO A 39 19.89 -7.05 -7.40
CA PRO A 39 21.33 -7.35 -7.41
C PRO A 39 22.17 -6.35 -6.58
N THR A 40 21.60 -5.22 -6.18
CA THR A 40 22.28 -4.18 -5.41
C THR A 40 21.41 -3.63 -4.28
N ARG A 41 22.04 -3.18 -3.19
CA ARG A 41 21.36 -2.54 -2.05
C ARG A 41 20.58 -1.29 -2.46
N ALA A 42 21.14 -0.48 -3.36
CA ALA A 42 20.47 0.70 -3.89
C ALA A 42 19.16 0.37 -4.63
N ALA A 43 19.11 -0.76 -5.36
CA ALA A 43 17.89 -1.21 -6.02
C ALA A 43 16.83 -1.69 -5.01
N ALA A 44 17.25 -2.34 -3.92
CA ALA A 44 16.36 -2.74 -2.83
C ALA A 44 15.74 -1.51 -2.12
N GLU A 45 16.56 -0.50 -1.81
CA GLU A 45 16.11 0.75 -1.16
C GLU A 45 15.16 1.55 -2.06
N ALA A 46 15.44 1.64 -3.37
CA ALA A 46 14.54 2.27 -4.33
C ALA A 46 13.20 1.53 -4.43
N TYR A 47 13.21 0.19 -4.43
CA TYR A 47 11.99 -0.62 -4.47
C TYR A 47 11.13 -0.42 -3.22
N GLY A 48 11.76 -0.42 -2.03
CA GLY A 48 11.09 -0.14 -0.76
C GLY A 48 10.45 1.24 -0.75
N THR A 49 11.20 2.27 -1.13
CA THR A 49 10.72 3.66 -1.19
C THR A 49 9.48 3.81 -2.07
N VAL A 50 9.49 3.26 -3.28
CA VAL A 50 8.34 3.32 -4.20
C VAL A 50 7.14 2.57 -3.61
N THR A 51 7.37 1.42 -2.96
CA THR A 51 6.31 0.61 -2.37
C THR A 51 5.65 1.34 -1.19
N ASP A 52 6.44 2.00 -0.34
CA ASP A 52 5.93 2.79 0.78
C ASP A 52 5.17 4.05 0.31
N ILE A 53 5.65 4.73 -0.74
CA ILE A 53 4.92 5.84 -1.37
C ILE A 53 3.57 5.34 -1.90
N LEU A 54 3.55 4.20 -2.61
CA LEU A 54 2.32 3.66 -3.18
C LEU A 54 1.31 3.31 -2.08
N PHE A 55 1.76 2.67 -1.00
CA PHE A 55 0.94 2.38 0.18
C PHE A 55 0.38 3.65 0.82
N THR A 56 1.21 4.67 0.97
CA THR A 56 0.80 5.97 1.51
C THR A 56 -0.26 6.62 0.65
N VAL A 57 -0.07 6.65 -0.68
CA VAL A 57 -1.03 7.20 -1.64
C VAL A 57 -2.36 6.45 -1.57
N VAL A 58 -2.32 5.12 -1.46
CA VAL A 58 -3.50 4.26 -1.33
C VAL A 58 -4.25 4.56 -0.02
N MET A 59 -3.55 4.63 1.12
CA MET A 59 -4.12 4.99 2.43
C MET A 59 -4.78 6.36 2.39
N VAL A 60 -4.02 7.38 1.98
CA VAL A 60 -4.48 8.77 1.97
C VAL A 60 -5.60 8.95 0.96
N GLY A 61 -5.42 8.48 -0.28
CA GLY A 61 -6.42 8.57 -1.35
C GLY A 61 -7.69 7.79 -1.05
N GLY A 62 -7.56 6.66 -0.36
CA GLY A 62 -8.68 5.84 0.10
C GLY A 62 -9.67 6.62 0.96
N VAL A 63 -9.18 7.52 1.84
CA VAL A 63 -10.00 8.31 2.77
C VAL A 63 -10.27 9.72 2.25
N ALA A 64 -9.24 10.39 1.72
CA ALA A 64 -9.30 11.79 1.33
C ALA A 64 -10.25 12.02 0.15
N LEU A 65 -10.26 11.14 -0.85
CA LEU A 65 -11.11 11.31 -2.03
C LEU A 65 -12.61 11.15 -1.68
N PRO A 66 -13.05 10.14 -0.92
CA PRO A 66 -14.43 10.08 -0.47
C PRO A 66 -14.82 11.22 0.47
N ALA A 67 -13.92 11.66 1.35
CA ALA A 67 -14.17 12.80 2.23
C ALA A 67 -14.36 14.09 1.44
N LEU A 68 -13.51 14.34 0.44
CA LEU A 68 -13.62 15.48 -0.46
C LEU A 68 -14.92 15.41 -1.29
N GLY A 69 -15.23 14.23 -1.84
CA GLY A 69 -16.47 14.00 -2.58
C GLY A 69 -17.72 14.22 -1.74
N LEU A 70 -17.70 13.80 -0.48
CA LEU A 70 -18.78 14.06 0.49
C LEU A 70 -18.92 15.56 0.77
N ALA A 71 -17.81 16.27 1.01
CA ALA A 71 -17.83 17.70 1.24
C ALA A 71 -18.41 18.45 0.03
N LEU A 72 -18.00 18.09 -1.19
CA LEU A 72 -18.51 18.67 -2.43
C LEU A 72 -19.98 18.34 -2.67
N ALA A 73 -20.40 17.10 -2.42
CA ALA A 73 -21.81 16.69 -2.54
C ALA A 73 -22.71 17.44 -1.55
N LYS A 74 -22.25 17.65 -0.31
CA LYS A 74 -22.96 18.45 0.70
C LYS A 74 -23.04 19.93 0.30
N ALA A 75 -21.92 20.52 -0.12
CA ALA A 75 -21.86 21.92 -0.54
C ALA A 75 -22.76 22.21 -1.75
N THR A 76 -23.04 21.21 -2.58
CA THR A 76 -23.85 21.35 -3.80
C THR A 76 -25.29 20.86 -3.64
N GLY A 77 -25.67 20.37 -2.46
CA GLY A 77 -27.04 19.90 -2.16
C GLY A 77 -27.39 18.53 -2.77
N GLU A 78 -26.42 17.81 -3.32
CA GLU A 78 -26.63 16.53 -4.02
C GLU A 78 -26.68 15.36 -3.01
N ARG A 79 -27.81 15.24 -2.29
CA ARG A 79 -28.02 14.24 -1.22
C ARG A 79 -27.80 12.78 -1.66
N GLY A 80 -28.11 12.46 -2.92
CA GLY A 80 -27.88 11.12 -3.49
C GLY A 80 -26.39 10.77 -3.50
N TRP A 81 -25.57 11.67 -4.04
CA TRP A 81 -24.10 11.51 -4.07
C TRP A 81 -23.50 11.46 -2.67
N ALA A 82 -23.99 12.27 -1.72
CA ALA A 82 -23.50 12.23 -0.35
C ALA A 82 -23.64 10.83 0.29
N ARG A 83 -24.74 10.11 0.03
CA ARG A 83 -24.92 8.73 0.52
C ARG A 83 -23.90 7.77 -0.07
N HIS A 84 -23.61 7.88 -1.36
CA HIS A 84 -22.59 7.06 -2.01
C HIS A 84 -21.20 7.28 -1.38
N PHE A 85 -20.82 8.52 -1.14
CA PHE A 85 -19.53 8.82 -0.49
C PHE A 85 -19.47 8.39 0.97
N VAL A 86 -20.59 8.45 1.72
CA VAL A 86 -20.66 7.87 3.07
C VAL A 86 -20.49 6.35 3.02
N GLY A 87 -21.17 5.67 2.08
CA GLY A 87 -20.97 4.23 1.85
C GLY A 87 -19.52 3.89 1.48
N GLY A 88 -18.89 4.71 0.63
CA GLY A 88 -17.48 4.60 0.28
C GLY A 88 -16.56 4.72 1.49
N LEU A 89 -16.76 5.72 2.35
CA LEU A 89 -15.97 5.91 3.58
C LEU A 89 -16.07 4.71 4.54
N VAL A 90 -17.21 4.03 4.59
CA VAL A 90 -17.38 2.80 5.38
C VAL A 90 -16.74 1.59 4.69
N ALA A 91 -16.81 1.51 3.36
CA ALA A 91 -16.22 0.42 2.59
C ALA A 91 -14.69 0.40 2.65
N VAL A 92 -14.03 1.55 2.76
CA VAL A 92 -12.57 1.69 2.86
C VAL A 92 -11.95 0.85 3.99
N PRO A 93 -12.32 1.05 5.26
CA PRO A 93 -11.74 0.26 6.36
C PRO A 93 -12.10 -1.22 6.25
N VAL A 94 -13.27 -1.57 5.72
CA VAL A 94 -13.67 -2.97 5.49
C VAL A 94 -12.77 -3.63 4.45
N LEU A 95 -12.51 -2.95 3.33
CA LEU A 95 -11.62 -3.43 2.29
C LEU A 95 -10.19 -3.61 2.82
N TYR A 96 -9.67 -2.63 3.55
CA TYR A 96 -8.34 -2.74 4.17
C TYR A 96 -8.26 -3.87 5.19
N ALA A 97 -9.28 -4.02 6.05
CA ALA A 97 -9.33 -5.12 7.00
C ALA A 97 -9.32 -6.48 6.28
N ALA A 98 -10.11 -6.64 5.22
CA ALA A 98 -10.14 -7.85 4.42
C ALA A 98 -8.78 -8.17 3.77
N LEU A 99 -8.09 -7.15 3.25
CA LEU A 99 -6.75 -7.31 2.66
C LEU A 99 -5.68 -7.62 3.71
N CYS A 100 -5.71 -6.98 4.87
CA CYS A 100 -4.83 -7.32 5.99
C CYS A 100 -5.05 -8.76 6.45
N LEU A 101 -6.31 -9.20 6.53
CA LEU A 101 -6.65 -10.59 6.85
C LEU A 101 -6.06 -11.54 5.81
N ALA A 102 -6.29 -11.28 4.52
CA ALA A 102 -5.77 -12.10 3.42
C ALA A 102 -4.22 -12.15 3.42
N GLY A 103 -3.56 -11.02 3.67
CA GLY A 103 -2.10 -10.96 3.79
C GLY A 103 -1.56 -11.72 5.00
N SER A 104 -2.28 -11.72 6.13
CA SER A 104 -1.91 -12.51 7.31
C SER A 104 -2.10 -14.01 7.12
N MET A 105 -3.08 -14.40 6.29
CA MET A 105 -3.33 -15.81 5.94
C MET A 105 -2.39 -16.34 4.86
N ALA A 106 -1.78 -15.47 4.04
CA ALA A 106 -0.71 -15.82 3.10
C ALA A 106 0.65 -16.04 3.81
N GLY A 107 0.63 -16.30 5.11
CA GLY A 107 1.77 -16.39 6.02
C GLY A 107 2.69 -17.58 5.78
N THR A 108 3.45 -17.56 4.69
CA THR A 108 4.86 -17.96 4.80
C THR A 108 5.64 -16.73 5.21
N PRO A 109 6.38 -16.77 6.33
CA PRO A 109 7.28 -15.66 6.65
C PRO A 109 8.23 -15.49 5.46
N LEU A 110 8.41 -14.25 4.99
CA LEU A 110 9.57 -13.87 4.20
C LEU A 110 10.80 -13.99 5.11
N VAL A 111 11.18 -15.21 5.48
CA VAL A 111 12.57 -15.53 5.73
C VAL A 111 13.20 -15.32 4.36
N GLY A 112 13.77 -14.13 4.16
CA GLY A 112 14.59 -13.86 3.00
C GLY A 112 15.53 -15.04 2.87
N HIS A 113 15.45 -15.73 1.74
CA HIS A 113 16.41 -16.76 1.40
C HIS A 113 17.72 -16.00 1.16
N VAL A 114 18.47 -15.75 2.24
CA VAL A 114 19.86 -15.33 2.14
C VAL A 114 20.57 -16.58 1.63
N PRO A 115 21.16 -16.58 0.42
CA PRO A 115 22.04 -17.66 0.01
C PRO A 115 23.09 -17.83 1.11
N GLN A 116 23.33 -19.07 1.56
CA GLN A 116 24.29 -19.36 2.64
C GLN A 116 25.70 -18.78 2.36
N ASP A 117 25.94 -18.41 1.11
CA ASP A 117 27.17 -17.88 0.55
C ASP A 117 27.45 -16.40 0.92
N GLN A 118 26.49 -15.68 1.52
CA GLN A 118 26.63 -14.25 1.87
C GLN A 118 26.34 -13.91 3.33
N GLU A 119 26.29 -14.89 4.23
CA GLU A 119 26.29 -14.59 5.66
C GLU A 119 27.66 -13.99 6.03
N PRO A 120 27.75 -12.73 6.49
CA PRO A 120 29.02 -12.19 6.97
C PRO A 120 29.52 -13.12 8.07
N PRO A 121 30.80 -13.54 8.06
CA PRO A 121 31.31 -14.44 9.08
C PRO A 121 31.01 -13.82 10.43
N ARG A 122 30.27 -14.55 11.27
CA ARG A 122 29.97 -14.12 12.64
C ARG A 122 31.27 -13.63 13.26
N PRO A 123 31.32 -12.42 13.85
CA PRO A 123 32.52 -11.96 14.51
C PRO A 123 32.91 -12.99 15.55
N VAL A 124 34.05 -13.65 15.32
CA VAL A 124 34.58 -14.69 16.19
C VAL A 124 35.04 -13.97 17.45
N THR A 125 34.21 -13.97 18.49
CA THR A 125 34.51 -13.30 19.77
C THR A 125 35.40 -14.15 20.68
N VAL A 126 35.76 -15.37 20.27
CA VAL A 126 36.59 -16.27 21.07
C VAL A 126 37.55 -17.03 20.17
N CYS A 127 38.84 -16.74 20.28
CA CYS A 127 39.89 -17.62 19.74
C CYS A 127 39.92 -18.89 20.59
N ALA A 128 39.48 -20.01 20.02
CA ALA A 128 39.76 -21.33 20.58
C ALA A 128 41.17 -21.75 20.12
N HIS A 129 42.16 -21.44 20.97
CA HIS A 129 43.58 -21.78 20.84
C HIS A 129 44.37 -21.18 19.66
N GLU A 130 45.35 -20.33 20.02
CA GLU A 130 46.57 -19.98 19.27
C GLU A 130 46.42 -19.35 17.87
N CYS A 131 46.66 -18.04 17.77
CA CYS A 131 47.08 -17.40 16.52
C CYS A 131 48.61 -17.23 16.52
N PRO A 132 49.38 -18.06 15.78
CA PRO A 132 50.76 -17.72 15.43
C PRO A 132 50.75 -16.77 14.21
N GLY A 133 51.71 -15.86 14.18
CA GLY A 133 51.73 -14.68 13.31
C GLY A 133 51.95 -14.91 11.81
N GLY A 134 51.83 -13.78 11.10
CA GLY A 134 52.09 -13.59 9.68
C GLY A 134 51.55 -12.23 9.23
#